data_AF-A0A7Y3DZJ5-F1
#
_entry.id   AF-A0A7Y3DZJ5-F1
#
_cell.length_a   1.000
_cell.length_b   1.000
_cell.length_c   1.000
_cell.angle_alpha   90.00
_cell.angle_beta   90.00
_cell.angle_gamma   90.00
#
_symmetry.space_group_name_H-M   'P 1'
#
loop_
_entity.id
_entity.type
_entity.pdbx_description
1 polymer ?
#
loop_
_entity_poly.entity_id
_entity_poly.type
_entity_poly.pdbx_seq_one_letter_code
_entity_poly.pdbx_strand_id
1 'polypeptide(L)'
;LQSQLYDQGHRFFFEARAVMSHWESSGYRGVTKILLKNGRGLGALRSRRWSLAHKLLASLLNPVLAGYRFLRAARTWWRVGGSGLRALLHLLPLTTLWTFGELLGYWSGDFSGAVEGVSDIERNRQRFVDARSEPIRKPY
;
A
#
# COMPACT_ATOMS: atom_id res chain seq x y z
N LEU A 1 16.17 -17.12 -8.05
CA LEU A 1 15.20 -17.54 -9.09
C LEU A 1 15.35 -16.74 -10.39
N GLN A 2 14.97 -15.46 -10.47
CA GLN A 2 15.05 -14.72 -11.75
C GLN A 2 16.47 -14.67 -12.35
N SER A 3 17.51 -14.39 -11.54
CA SER A 3 18.91 -14.45 -11.98
C SER A 3 19.30 -15.84 -12.48
N GLN A 4 18.96 -16.89 -11.73
CA GLN A 4 19.25 -18.27 -12.13
C GLN A 4 18.58 -18.67 -13.45
N LEU A 5 17.34 -18.23 -13.68
CA LEU A 5 16.62 -18.48 -14.94
C LEU A 5 17.27 -17.72 -16.11
N TYR A 6 17.76 -16.50 -15.87
CA TYR A 6 18.52 -15.75 -16.86
C TYR A 6 19.81 -16.50 -17.24
N ASP A 7 20.56 -16.98 -16.24
CA ASP A 7 21.82 -17.72 -16.43
C ASP A 7 21.60 -19.06 -17.17
N GLN A 8 20.39 -19.63 -17.06
CA GLN A 8 19.95 -20.83 -17.80
C GLN A 8 19.48 -20.54 -19.24
N GLY A 9 19.57 -19.29 -19.71
CA GLY A 9 19.21 -18.90 -21.08
C GLY A 9 17.71 -18.65 -21.29
N HIS A 10 16.91 -18.55 -20.22
CA HIS A 10 15.50 -18.20 -20.36
C HIS A 10 15.30 -16.74 -20.76
N ARG A 11 14.29 -16.49 -21.60
CA ARG A 11 13.90 -15.15 -22.05
C ARG A 11 12.70 -14.66 -21.26
N PHE A 12 12.74 -13.41 -20.82
CA PHE A 12 11.65 -12.76 -20.11
C PHE A 12 10.81 -11.93 -21.06
N PHE A 13 9.50 -12.01 -20.92
CA PHE A 13 8.55 -11.22 -21.70
C PHE A 13 7.61 -10.49 -20.75
N PHE A 14 7.23 -9.27 -21.11
CA PHE A 14 6.21 -8.52 -20.37
C PHE A 14 4.83 -9.02 -20.76
N GLU A 15 4.19 -9.77 -19.86
CA GLU A 15 2.80 -10.18 -20.01
C GLU A 15 1.91 -9.13 -19.32
N ALA A 16 1.17 -8.35 -20.12
CA ALA A 16 0.29 -7.29 -19.60
C ALA A 16 -0.84 -7.82 -18.71
N ARG A 17 -1.20 -9.10 -18.85
CA ARG A 17 -2.21 -9.75 -18.01
C ARG A 17 -1.65 -10.31 -16.70
N ALA A 18 -0.32 -10.41 -16.57
CA ALA A 18 0.31 -10.95 -15.38
C ALA A 18 -0.08 -10.11 -14.15
N VAL A 19 -0.48 -10.81 -13.09
CA VAL A 19 -0.82 -10.19 -11.82
C VAL A 19 0.12 -10.78 -10.78
N MET A 20 0.81 -9.90 -10.05
CA MET A 20 1.70 -10.30 -8.97
C MET A 20 0.98 -10.15 -7.65
N SER A 21 0.91 -11.23 -6.87
CA SER A 21 0.55 -11.16 -5.45
C SER A 21 1.82 -10.98 -4.63
N HIS A 22 1.95 -9.85 -3.93
CA HIS A 22 2.99 -9.69 -2.91
C HIS A 22 2.47 -10.27 -1.59
N TRP A 23 3.28 -11.12 -0.95
CA TRP A 23 2.98 -11.60 0.39
C TRP A 23 3.68 -10.70 1.41
N GLU A 24 2.90 -10.15 2.33
CA GLU A 24 3.41 -9.37 3.45
C GLU A 24 3.01 -10.07 4.74
N SER A 25 4.01 -10.54 5.49
CA SER A 25 3.89 -11.16 6.81
C SER A 25 3.66 -10.15 7.94
N SER A 26 3.35 -8.89 7.60
CA SER A 26 3.13 -7.84 8.59
C SER A 26 1.81 -8.07 9.34
N GLY A 27 1.85 -8.07 10.66
CA GLY A 27 0.63 -8.12 11.48
C GLY A 27 -0.23 -6.86 11.30
N TYR A 28 -1.51 -6.95 11.69
CA TYR A 28 -2.50 -5.86 11.51
C TYR A 28 -2.02 -4.50 12.05
N ARG A 29 -1.35 -4.48 13.21
CA ARG A 29 -0.77 -3.27 13.81
C ARG A 29 0.36 -2.65 12.95
N GLY A 30 1.14 -3.48 12.27
CA GLY A 30 2.16 -3.03 11.33
C GLY A 30 1.54 -2.44 10.08
N VAL A 31 0.60 -3.18 9.49
CA VAL A 31 -0.13 -2.76 8.29
C VAL A 31 -0.85 -1.43 8.51
N THR A 32 -1.49 -1.22 9.66
CA THR A 32 -2.16 0.06 9.93
C THR A 32 -1.19 1.24 9.98
N LYS A 33 -0.04 1.09 10.66
CA LYS A 33 1.00 2.13 10.69
C LYS A 33 1.54 2.42 9.31
N ILE A 34 1.80 1.38 8.51
CA ILE A 34 2.27 1.48 7.13
C ILE A 34 1.28 2.30 6.31
N LEU A 35 0.01 1.89 6.27
CA LEU A 35 -1.00 2.52 5.43
C LEU A 35 -1.26 3.98 5.81
N LEU A 36 -1.31 4.29 7.12
CA LEU A 36 -1.56 5.66 7.58
C LEU A 36 -0.42 6.60 7.19
N LYS A 37 0.83 6.18 7.43
CA LYS A 37 2.02 7.00 7.11
C LYS A 37 2.26 7.09 5.60
N ASN A 38 2.09 6.00 4.85
CA ASN A 38 2.16 6.01 3.39
C ASN A 38 1.09 6.92 2.79
N GLY A 39 -0.13 6.83 3.32
CA GLY A 39 -1.21 7.75 2.98
C GLY A 39 -0.78 9.20 3.22
N ARG A 40 -0.30 9.52 4.42
CA ARG A 40 0.15 10.87 4.78
C ARG A 40 1.26 11.39 3.87
N GLY A 41 2.29 10.58 3.62
CA GLY A 41 3.37 10.91 2.69
C GLY A 41 2.84 11.21 1.28
N LEU A 42 1.99 10.34 0.74
CA LEU A 42 1.40 10.53 -0.60
C LEU A 42 0.51 11.78 -0.68
N GLY A 43 -0.30 12.02 0.35
CA GLY A 43 -1.16 13.20 0.44
C GLY A 43 -0.36 14.49 0.51
N ALA A 44 0.68 14.53 1.35
CA ALA A 44 1.58 15.66 1.44
C ALA A 44 2.25 15.93 0.08
N LEU A 45 2.86 14.90 -0.53
CA LEU A 45 3.51 15.05 -1.84
C LEU A 45 2.57 15.56 -2.93
N ARG A 46 1.35 14.99 -3.03
CA ARG A 46 0.38 15.37 -4.06
C ARG A 46 -0.12 16.80 -3.87
N SER A 47 -0.35 17.20 -2.62
CA SER A 47 -0.92 18.51 -2.28
C SER A 47 0.11 19.64 -2.15
N ARG A 48 1.39 19.36 -2.39
CA ARG A 48 2.50 20.31 -2.17
C ARG A 48 2.31 21.67 -2.86
N ARG A 49 1.67 21.67 -4.02
CA ARG A 49 1.41 22.88 -4.83
C ARG A 49 -0.08 23.20 -4.98
N TRP A 50 -0.93 22.55 -4.18
CA TRP A 50 -2.38 22.77 -4.27
C TRP A 50 -2.79 24.06 -3.56
N SER A 51 -3.70 24.80 -4.18
CA SER A 51 -4.41 25.87 -3.49
C SER A 51 -5.37 25.30 -2.43
N LEU A 52 -5.85 26.17 -1.52
CA LEU A 52 -6.80 25.79 -0.50
C LEU A 52 -8.08 25.16 -1.09
N ALA A 53 -8.60 25.72 -2.19
CA ALA A 53 -9.77 25.19 -2.88
C ALA A 53 -9.58 23.75 -3.36
N HIS A 54 -8.39 23.43 -3.91
CA HIS A 54 -8.07 22.06 -4.33
C HIS A 54 -8.01 21.10 -3.13
N LYS A 55 -7.43 21.53 -2.01
CA LYS A 55 -7.39 20.71 -0.78
C LYS A 55 -8.78 20.43 -0.22
N LEU A 56 -9.66 21.45 -0.22
CA LEU A 56 -11.05 21.30 0.22
C LEU A 56 -11.82 20.33 -0.69
N LEU A 57 -11.75 20.52 -2.01
CA LEU A 57 -12.41 19.63 -2.97
C LEU A 57 -11.90 18.19 -2.84
N ALA A 58 -10.58 18.00 -2.74
CA ALA A 58 -9.99 16.67 -2.55
C ALA A 58 -10.38 16.04 -1.20
N SER A 59 -10.60 16.84 -0.17
CA SER A 59 -11.09 16.38 1.13
C SER A 59 -12.55 15.91 1.05
N LEU A 60 -13.39 16.67 0.35
CA LEU A 60 -14.80 16.30 0.10
C LEU A 60 -14.93 15.03 -0.73
N LEU A 61 -14.06 14.85 -1.73
CA LEU A 61 -14.03 13.65 -2.59
C LEU A 61 -13.29 12.46 -1.97
N ASN A 62 -12.72 12.60 -0.77
CA ASN A 62 -11.94 11.56 -0.11
C ASN A 62 -12.74 10.25 0.14
N PRO A 63 -14.03 10.27 0.56
CA PRO A 63 -14.83 9.05 0.70
C PRO A 63 -15.02 8.30 -0.61
N VAL A 64 -15.20 9.03 -1.72
CA VAL A 64 -15.30 8.43 -3.07
C VAL A 64 -14.00 7.75 -3.46
N LEU A 65 -12.85 8.36 -3.12
CA LEU A 65 -11.54 7.77 -3.33
C LEU A 65 -11.33 6.47 -2.53
N ALA A 66 -11.81 6.41 -1.29
CA ALA A 66 -11.78 5.19 -0.49
C ALA A 66 -12.61 4.07 -1.16
N GLY A 67 -13.82 4.38 -1.64
CA GLY A 67 -14.66 3.45 -2.39
C GLY A 67 -13.99 2.94 -3.67
N TYR A 68 -13.39 3.84 -4.46
CA TYR A 68 -12.62 3.47 -5.65
C TYR A 68 -11.46 2.52 -5.32
N ARG A 69 -10.70 2.80 -4.25
CA ARG A 69 -9.59 1.94 -3.80
C ARG A 69 -10.08 0.57 -3.36
N PHE A 70 -11.20 0.51 -2.64
CA PHE A 70 -11.84 -0.74 -2.26
C PHE A 70 -12.19 -1.58 -3.50
N LEU A 71 -12.88 -0.98 -4.48
CA LEU A 71 -13.25 -1.68 -5.72
C LEU A 71 -12.03 -2.16 -6.50
N ARG A 72 -10.98 -1.33 -6.58
CA ARG A 72 -9.72 -1.70 -7.23
C ARG A 72 -9.02 -2.86 -6.51
N ALA A 73 -8.99 -2.84 -5.18
CA ALA A 73 -8.40 -3.90 -4.37
C ALA A 73 -9.21 -5.21 -4.49
N ALA A 74 -10.54 -5.14 -4.42
CA ALA A 74 -11.43 -6.28 -4.61
C ALA A 74 -11.26 -6.91 -6.01
N ARG A 75 -11.19 -6.07 -7.07
CA ARG A 75 -10.91 -6.54 -8.43
C ARG A 75 -9.56 -7.23 -8.54
N THR A 76 -8.53 -6.71 -7.86
CA THR A 76 -7.20 -7.31 -7.85
C THR A 76 -7.22 -8.66 -7.11
N TRP A 77 -7.90 -8.73 -5.96
CA TRP A 77 -8.11 -9.96 -5.20
C TRP A 77 -8.76 -11.07 -6.05
N TRP A 78 -9.80 -10.75 -6.80
CA TRP A 78 -10.43 -11.72 -7.71
C TRP A 78 -9.51 -12.13 -8.86
N ARG A 79 -8.75 -11.18 -9.43
CA ARG A 79 -7.81 -11.49 -10.52
C ARG A 79 -6.66 -12.40 -10.12
N VAL A 80 -6.28 -12.43 -8.84
CA VAL A 80 -5.26 -13.38 -8.32
C VAL A 80 -5.86 -14.72 -7.86
N GLY A 81 -7.13 -14.99 -8.19
CA GLY A 81 -7.81 -16.23 -7.83
C GLY A 81 -8.37 -16.25 -6.40
N GLY A 82 -8.43 -15.10 -5.72
CA GLY A 82 -8.98 -15.01 -4.38
C GLY A 82 -10.49 -15.22 -4.35
N SER A 83 -10.96 -16.22 -3.58
CA SER A 83 -12.38 -16.56 -3.43
C SER A 83 -12.75 -16.52 -1.95
N GLY A 84 -13.30 -15.40 -1.47
CA GLY A 84 -13.74 -15.31 -0.07
C GLY A 84 -14.21 -13.91 0.34
N LEU A 85 -15.43 -13.82 0.87
CA LEU A 85 -16.01 -12.57 1.36
C LEU A 85 -15.28 -12.02 2.60
N ARG A 86 -14.73 -12.91 3.45
CA ARG A 86 -13.98 -12.50 4.65
C ARG A 86 -12.76 -11.64 4.30
N ALA A 87 -12.04 -11.99 3.22
CA ALA A 87 -10.91 -11.20 2.75
C ALA A 87 -11.34 -9.77 2.35
N LEU A 88 -12.53 -9.62 1.76
CA LEU A 88 -13.07 -8.30 1.40
C LEU A 88 -13.42 -7.44 2.61
N LEU A 89 -13.86 -8.05 3.72
CA LEU A 89 -14.12 -7.32 4.98
C LEU A 89 -12.87 -6.63 5.51
N HIS A 90 -11.69 -7.20 5.27
CA HIS A 90 -10.42 -6.59 5.65
C HIS A 90 -10.04 -5.42 4.74
N LEU A 91 -10.47 -5.39 3.47
CA LEU A 91 -10.13 -4.32 2.54
C LEU A 91 -10.75 -2.97 2.94
N LEU A 92 -11.98 -2.98 3.47
CA LEU A 92 -12.68 -1.76 3.84
C LEU A 92 -11.89 -0.92 4.87
N PRO A 93 -11.54 -1.42 6.07
CA PRO A 93 -10.79 -0.62 7.04
C PRO A 93 -9.40 -0.23 6.55
N LEU A 94 -8.74 -1.08 5.75
CA LEU A 94 -7.40 -0.79 5.22
C LEU A 94 -7.43 0.36 4.20
N THR A 95 -8.39 0.33 3.27
CA THR A 95 -8.55 1.39 2.26
C THR A 95 -8.99 2.71 2.89
N THR A 96 -9.86 2.67 3.92
CA THR A 96 -10.23 3.85 4.70
C THR A 96 -9.01 4.43 5.41
N LEU A 97 -8.20 3.59 6.07
CA LEU A 97 -7.04 4.07 6.83
C LEU A 97 -5.98 4.73 5.93
N TRP A 98 -5.70 4.16 4.76
CA TRP A 98 -4.84 4.81 3.77
C TRP A 98 -5.42 6.17 3.37
N THR A 99 -6.69 6.19 2.98
CA THR A 99 -7.34 7.40 2.44
C THR A 99 -7.45 8.51 3.49
N PHE A 100 -7.65 8.14 4.76
CA PHE A 100 -7.55 9.02 5.90
C PHE A 100 -6.12 9.54 6.10
N GLY A 101 -5.10 8.69 5.98
CA GLY A 101 -3.71 9.11 5.95
C GLY A 101 -3.45 10.18 4.89
N GLU A 102 -3.94 9.99 3.66
CA GLU A 102 -3.83 10.99 2.59
C GLU A 102 -4.49 12.32 2.95
N LEU A 103 -5.67 12.27 3.59
CA LEU A 103 -6.35 13.47 4.07
C LEU A 103 -5.47 14.23 5.06
N LEU A 104 -4.86 13.54 6.03
CA LEU A 104 -3.88 14.16 6.95
C LEU A 104 -2.70 14.75 6.18
N GLY A 105 -2.25 14.07 5.12
CA GLY A 105 -1.19 14.54 4.24
C GLY A 105 -1.53 15.89 3.58
N TYR A 106 -2.74 16.06 3.06
CA TYR A 106 -3.19 17.29 2.41
C TYR A 106 -3.05 18.53 3.30
N TRP A 107 -3.30 18.34 4.60
CA TRP A 107 -3.34 19.41 5.59
C TRP A 107 -2.07 19.52 6.44
N SER A 108 -1.15 18.57 6.36
CA SER A 108 0.01 18.50 7.26
C SER A 108 0.99 19.67 7.12
N GLY A 109 1.18 20.23 5.91
CA GLY A 109 2.18 21.28 5.63
C GLY A 109 3.65 20.86 5.78
N ASP A 110 3.91 19.79 6.53
CA ASP A 110 5.22 19.18 6.79
C ASP A 110 5.52 18.03 5.81
N PHE A 111 6.09 18.38 4.67
CA PHE A 111 6.44 17.43 3.62
C PHE A 111 7.64 16.55 4.00
N SER A 112 8.65 17.14 4.63
CA SER A 112 9.87 16.43 5.01
C SER A 112 9.58 15.36 6.06
N GLY A 113 8.83 15.69 7.12
CA GLY A 113 8.43 14.73 8.13
C GLY A 113 7.46 13.66 7.60
N ALA A 114 6.63 13.99 6.62
CA ALA A 114 5.76 13.01 5.97
C ALA A 114 6.54 11.98 5.13
N VAL A 115 7.58 12.42 4.39
CA VAL A 115 8.45 11.52 3.61
C VAL A 115 9.34 10.70 4.55
N GLU A 116 9.96 11.34 5.54
CA GLU A 116 10.83 10.65 6.51
C GLU A 116 10.04 9.60 7.31
N GLY A 117 8.80 9.91 7.68
CA GLY A 117 7.92 8.97 8.37
C GLY A 117 7.64 7.68 7.58
N VAL A 118 7.63 7.74 6.23
CA VAL A 118 7.51 6.58 5.34
C VAL A 118 8.83 5.82 5.31
N SER A 119 9.95 6.52 5.09
CA SER A 119 11.30 5.94 5.10
C SER A 119 11.61 5.21 6.42
N ASP A 120 11.17 5.75 7.56
CA ASP A 120 11.29 5.13 8.87
C ASP A 120 10.57 3.80 8.99
N ILE A 121 9.40 3.66 8.38
CA ILE A 121 8.72 2.38 8.40
C ILE A 121 9.45 1.38 7.55
N GLU A 122 9.89 1.77 6.35
CA GLU A 122 10.58 0.85 5.45
C GLU A 122 11.88 0.35 6.09
N ARG A 123 12.65 1.25 6.72
CA ARG A 123 13.87 0.90 7.49
C ARG A 123 13.58 -0.03 8.67
N ASN A 124 12.40 0.08 9.29
CA ASN A 124 12.02 -0.71 10.45
C ASN A 124 10.98 -1.80 10.14
N ARG A 125 10.78 -2.14 8.87
CA ARG A 125 9.69 -3.03 8.42
C ARG A 125 9.79 -4.42 9.06
N GLN A 126 11.02 -4.88 9.29
CA GLN A 126 11.29 -6.14 10.00
C GLN A 126 10.70 -6.21 11.42
N ARG A 127 10.48 -5.06 12.10
CA ARG A 127 9.84 -5.03 13.43
C ARG A 127 8.35 -5.38 13.39
N PHE A 128 7.75 -5.35 12.20
CA PHE A 128 6.32 -5.56 12.00
C PHE A 128 6.01 -6.89 11.31
N VAL A 129 7.04 -7.55 10.80
CA VAL A 129 7.00 -8.87 10.17
C VAL A 129 6.86 -9.95 11.24
N ASP A 130 5.84 -10.79 11.10
CA ASP A 130 5.76 -12.04 11.85
C ASP A 130 6.57 -13.12 11.11
N ALA A 131 7.74 -13.44 11.64
CA ALA A 131 8.66 -14.43 11.07
C ALA A 131 8.04 -15.84 10.96
N ARG A 132 6.97 -16.14 11.71
CA ARG A 132 6.28 -17.44 11.65
C ARG A 132 5.36 -17.58 10.43
N SER A 133 4.95 -16.45 9.85
CA SER A 133 4.06 -16.38 8.69
C SER A 133 4.77 -16.00 7.39
N GLU A 134 6.11 -15.92 7.40
CA GLU A 134 6.91 -15.80 6.18
C GLU A 134 6.91 -17.13 5.39
N PRO A 135 6.44 -17.13 4.13
CA PRO A 135 6.42 -18.35 3.30
C PRO A 135 7.82 -18.80 2.88
N ILE A 136 8.81 -17.91 2.97
CA ILE A 136 10.21 -18.19 2.64
C ILE A 136 11.02 -18.01 3.92
N ARG A 137 11.35 -19.12 4.58
CA ARG A 137 12.31 -19.10 5.69
C ARG A 137 13.68 -18.71 5.14
N LYS A 138 14.25 -17.61 5.63
CA LYS A 138 15.66 -17.32 5.35
C LYS A 138 16.52 -18.39 6.03
N PRO A 139 17.37 -19.13 5.29
CA PRO A 139 18.36 -19.99 5.93
C PRO A 139 19.32 -19.09 6.73
N TYR A 140 19.52 -19.44 8.00
CA TYR A 140 20.57 -18.87 8.85
C TYR A 140 21.89 -19.56 8.54
#